data_AF-A0A3S0K2X0-F1
#
_entry.id   AF-A0A3S0K2X0-F1
#
_cell.length_a   1.000
_cell.length_b   1.000
_cell.length_c   1.000
_cell.angle_alpha   90.00
_cell.angle_beta   90.00
_cell.angle_gamma   90.00
#
_symmetry.space_group_name_H-M   'P 1'
#
loop_
_entity.id
_entity.type
_entity.pdbx_description
1 polymer ?
#
loop_
_entity_poly.entity_id
_entity_poly.type
_entity_poly.pdbx_seq_one_letter_code
_entity_poly.pdbx_strand_id
1 'polypeptide(L)' 'MNLVMPPWAWLALLGLLPWLFTVWHIRSGEFPGRWERRRWFNTVTYLPIIGMWQYWTSGVHRRNLSH' A
#
# COMPACT_ATOMS: atom_id res chain seq x y z
N MET A 1 30.85 9.62 -10.76
CA MET A 1 30.29 8.44 -11.47
C MET A 1 28.84 8.74 -11.77
N ASN A 2 28.48 8.82 -13.05
CA ASN A 2 27.11 9.16 -13.48
C ASN A 2 26.15 8.04 -13.05
N LEU A 3 25.38 8.27 -11.99
CA LEU A 3 24.25 7.45 -11.56
C LEU A 3 23.06 7.69 -12.50
N VAL A 4 23.25 7.46 -13.80
CA VAL A 4 22.13 7.46 -14.74
C VAL A 4 21.46 6.10 -14.58
N MET A 5 20.58 6.01 -13.58
CA MET A 5 19.71 4.86 -13.41
C MET A 5 18.86 4.71 -14.69
N PRO A 6 18.72 3.48 -15.23
CA PRO A 6 17.87 3.25 -16.38
C PRO A 6 16.45 3.79 -16.15
N PRO A 7 15.77 4.39 -17.15
CA PRO A 7 14.42 4.94 -16.99
C PRO A 7 13.41 3.92 -16.41
N TRP A 8 13.61 2.64 -16.72
CA TRP A 8 12.81 1.52 -16.22
C TRP A 8 12.97 1.30 -14.71
N ALA A 9 14.17 1.56 -14.18
CA ALA A 9 14.44 1.46 -12.75
C ALA A 9 13.64 2.52 -11.98
N TRP A 10 13.50 3.73 -12.55
CA TRP A 10 12.65 4.78 -12.00
C TRP A 10 11.17 4.36 -11.98
N LEU A 11 10.66 3.78 -13.05
CA LEU A 11 9.28 3.28 -13.11
C LEU A 11 9.04 2.15 -12.09
N ALA A 12 9.98 1.22 -11.97
CA ALA A 12 9.92 0.16 -10.98
C ALA A 12 9.94 0.75 -9.56
N LEU A 13 10.80 1.72 -9.27
CA LEU A 13 10.86 2.39 -7.97
C LEU A 13 9.54 3.10 -7.65
N LEU A 14 8.98 3.84 -8.62
CA LEU A 14 7.74 4.59 -8.48
C LEU A 14 6.51 3.68 -8.25
N GLY A 15 6.54 2.42 -8.70
CA GLY A 15 5.51 1.44 -8.38
C GLY A 15 5.77 0.70 -7.05
N LEU A 16 7.03 0.32 -6.82
CA LEU A 16 7.42 -0.51 -5.69
C LEU A 16 7.41 0.26 -4.37
N LEU A 17 7.87 1.50 -4.35
CA LEU A 17 7.92 2.32 -3.14
C LEU A 17 6.53 2.59 -2.56
N PRO A 18 5.53 3.05 -3.32
CA PRO A 18 4.17 3.21 -2.81
C PRO A 18 3.56 1.89 -2.35
N TRP A 19 3.89 0.79 -3.02
CA TRP A 19 3.43 -0.54 -2.62
C TRP A 19 3.98 -0.95 -1.26
N LEU A 20 5.31 -0.89 -1.10
CA LEU A 20 5.97 -1.18 0.17
C LEU A 20 5.47 -0.26 1.28
N PHE A 21 5.30 1.03 0.99
CA PHE A 21 4.75 1.99 1.93
C PHE A 21 3.32 1.60 2.36
N THR A 22 2.46 1.21 1.41
CA THR A 22 1.08 0.82 1.71
C THR A 22 1.03 -0.47 2.54
N VAL A 23 1.86 -1.45 2.22
CA VAL A 23 1.96 -2.70 2.99
C VAL A 23 2.45 -2.43 4.42
N TRP A 24 3.47 -1.58 4.56
CA TRP A 24 3.97 -1.14 5.87
C TRP A 24 2.88 -0.39 6.64
N HIS A 25 2.17 0.53 5.98
CA HIS A 25 1.10 1.32 6.58
C HIS A 25 -0.07 0.43 7.07
N ILE A 26 -0.42 -0.63 6.33
CA ILE A 26 -1.40 -1.64 6.77
C ILE A 26 -0.87 -2.45 7.97
N ARG A 27 0.44 -2.68 8.06
CA ARG A 27 1.02 -3.40 9.20
C ARG A 27 1.10 -2.57 10.48
N SER A 28 1.47 -1.30 10.35
CA SER A 28 1.58 -0.36 11.47
C SER A 28 0.23 0.21 11.88
N GLY A 29 -0.79 0.10 11.03
CA GLY A 29 -2.12 0.60 11.31
C GLY A 29 -2.91 -0.24 12.32
N GLU A 30 -3.51 0.45 13.29
CA GLU A 30 -4.58 -0.05 14.15
C GLU A 30 -5.88 -0.15 13.35
N PHE A 31 -6.18 -1.34 12.85
CA PHE A 31 -7.49 -1.63 12.26
C PHE A 31 -8.44 -2.12 13.35
N PRO A 32 -9.73 -1.75 13.29
CA PRO A 32 -10.73 -2.20 14.26
C PRO A 32 -10.88 -3.74 14.28
N GLY A 33 -10.51 -4.44 13.20
CA GLY A 33 -10.52 -5.89 13.13
C GLY A 33 -9.23 -6.51 12.56
N ARG A 34 -8.73 -7.57 13.22
CA ARG A 34 -7.62 -8.42 12.70
C ARG A 34 -7.93 -9.00 11.31
N TRP A 35 -9.21 -9.25 11.02
CA TRP A 35 -9.69 -9.74 9.72
C TRP A 35 -9.61 -8.68 8.62
N GLU A 36 -9.97 -7.42 8.90
CA GLU A 36 -9.84 -6.33 7.93
C GLU A 36 -8.39 -6.07 7.57
N ARG A 37 -7.48 -6.09 8.54
CA ARG A 37 -6.04 -5.98 8.29
C ARG A 37 -5.53 -7.07 7.34
N ARG A 38 -5.92 -8.34 7.57
CA ARG A 38 -5.56 -9.46 6.69
C ARG A 38 -6.16 -9.32 5.28
N ARG A 39 -7.42 -8.89 5.18
CA ARG A 39 -8.08 -8.64 3.91
C ARG A 39 -7.33 -7.57 3.11
N TRP A 40 -7.07 -6.40 3.71
CA TRP A 40 -6.35 -5.32 3.03
C TRP A 40 -4.93 -5.71 2.65
N PHE A 41 -4.22 -6.43 3.53
CA PHE A 41 -2.90 -6.97 3.21
C PHE A 41 -2.95 -7.89 1.98
N ASN A 42 -3.84 -8.89 1.98
CA ASN A 42 -3.99 -9.80 0.83
C ASN A 42 -4.40 -9.03 -0.45
N THR A 43 -5.36 -8.11 -0.37
CA THR A 43 -5.79 -7.34 -1.54
C THR A 43 -4.65 -6.51 -2.12
N VAL A 44 -3.84 -5.85 -1.30
CA VAL A 44 -2.67 -5.07 -1.76
C VAL A 44 -1.53 -5.97 -2.25
N THR A 45 -1.38 -7.19 -1.72
CA THR A 45 -0.36 -8.13 -2.21
C THR A 45 -0.74 -8.76 -3.56
N TYR A 46 -2.01 -9.16 -3.74
CA TYR A 46 -2.47 -9.79 -4.99
C TYR A 46 -2.78 -8.78 -6.10
N LEU A 47 -3.29 -7.60 -5.74
CA LEU A 47 -3.66 -6.53 -6.66
C LEU A 47 -2.99 -5.23 -6.21
N PRO A 48 -1.69 -5.04 -6.46
CA PRO A 48 -0.93 -3.92 -5.90
C PRO A 48 -1.53 -2.56 -6.24
N ILE A 49 -1.83 -2.28 -7.50
CA ILE A 49 -2.34 -0.96 -7.91
C ILE A 49 -3.78 -0.74 -7.43
N ILE A 50 -4.69 -1.66 -7.77
CA ILE A 50 -6.12 -1.54 -7.45
C ILE A 50 -6.36 -1.64 -5.94
N GLY A 51 -5.66 -2.56 -5.27
CA GLY A 51 -5.73 -2.77 -3.84
C GLY A 51 -5.19 -1.59 -3.05
N MET A 52 -4.07 -0.98 -3.48
CA MET A 52 -3.59 0.26 -2.87
C MET A 52 -4.62 1.38 -3.02
N TRP A 53 -5.18 1.56 -4.22
CA TRP A 53 -6.20 2.58 -4.46
C TRP A 53 -7.42 2.40 -3.56
N GLN A 54 -7.95 1.18 -3.48
CA GLN A 54 -9.09 0.88 -2.61
C GLN A 54 -8.73 1.05 -1.13
N TYR A 55 -7.51 0.70 -0.75
CA TYR A 55 -7.04 0.88 0.62
C TYR A 55 -7.00 2.36 1.01
N TRP A 56 -6.41 3.22 0.19
CA TRP A 56 -6.29 4.65 0.48
C TRP A 56 -7.65 5.38 0.44
N THR A 57 -8.53 5.01 -0.49
CA THR A 57 -9.84 5.66 -0.63
C THR A 57 -10.87 5.17 0.39
N SER A 58 -10.93 3.86 0.65
CA SER A 58 -11.98 3.25 1.49
C SER A 58 -11.44 2.69 2.80
N GLY A 59 -10.28 2.05 2.78
CA GLY A 59 -9.67 1.42 3.96
C GLY A 59 -9.20 2.43 5.01
N VAL A 60 -8.47 3.47 4.59
CA VAL A 60 -8.01 4.56 5.46
C VAL A 60 -9.20 5.37 5.98
N HIS A 61 -10.19 5.64 5.12
CA HIS A 61 -11.41 6.36 5.52
C HIS A 61 -12.19 5.62 6.62
N ARG A 62 -12.37 4.29 6.49
CA ARG A 62 -12.99 3.46 7.54
C ARG A 62 -12.21 3.47 8.86
N ARG A 63 -10.89 3.56 8.79
CA ARG A 63 -10.03 3.64 9.97
C ARG A 63 -10.23 4.95 10.73
N ASN A 64 -10.32 6.08 10.03
CA ASN A 64 -10.60 7.40 10.63
C ASN A 64 -12.00 7.49 11.24
N LEU A 65 -13.01 6.80 10.68
CA LEU A 65 -14.37 6.80 11.22
C LEU A 65 -14.55 5.93 12.47
N SER A 66 -13.59 5.03 12.75
CA SER A 66 -13.64 4.12 13.91
C SER A 66 -12.95 4.69 15.15
N HIS A 67 -12.39 5.90 15.05
CA HIS A 67 -11.63 6.60 16.09
C HIS A 67 -12.37 7.87 16.52
#